data_AF-A0A395RN67-F1
#
_entry.id   AF-A0A395RN67-F1
#
_cell.length_a   1.000
_cell.length_b   1.000
_cell.length_c   1.000
_cell.angle_alpha   90.00
_cell.angle_beta   90.00
_cell.angle_gamma   90.00
#
_symmetry.space_group_name_H-M   'P 1'
#
loop_
_entity.id
_entity.type
_entity.pdbx_description
1 polymer ?
#
loop_
_entity_poly.entity_id
_entity_poly.type
_entity_poly.pdbx_seq_one_letter_code
_entity_poly.pdbx_strand_id
1 'polypeptide(L)'
;MDYSLENHKSFIGKSISELPTPALLVNLPVLKKNIDTLHQDVERLGIGFRPHVKTLKTLEVTRLMLAGGKYKGMIASTIPEMKGALPLVEEGLVEECLYGIPVYPGVLPRLTELRKLLRVQLMVDNEQQISFLEESASSKQPWDIFIKLDVGSHRAGVEANSDALHRLVERAEKSSAVNIYGFYCHAGHSYGGRSRKEAEETLNIEVSSVLSAAKLLPSDRRLIISVGSTPTAHVVESLKASMPENVILELHAGNFPCNDLQQVSTGLVTESQQAVSVAAEVCSVYPERNEALVNAGVIALSREASAYSGFGRVVGSPAWGLVRLSQEHGILGTSEGRKVDEDFKVVSYADIAAKGPKQSPEDAAAPQPPQIMTDESASTASLVDVDMPSVHTVPNDFLEQEIQTETQADRIDREDEAKQQKRKRDSPVAKAKETDNWLIQQFSKLTDGEATGLTVANLATVVSLSAFLGYKGWGLYEKGRLDWKAVSYGVGILASAAAAQGAVGRYLYKGKKGGS
;
A
#
# COMPACT_ATOMS: atom_id res chain seq x y z
N MET A 1 -12.23 16.32 -5.57
CA MET A 1 -11.89 17.39 -4.62
C MET A 1 -10.51 17.10 -4.11
N ASP A 2 -9.51 17.77 -4.66
CA ASP A 2 -8.15 17.69 -4.18
C ASP A 2 -7.85 19.02 -3.50
N TYR A 3 -8.31 19.13 -2.25
CA TYR A 3 -8.19 20.35 -1.43
C TYR A 3 -6.73 20.85 -1.41
N SER A 4 -5.77 19.93 -1.53
CA SER A 4 -4.35 20.24 -1.64
C SER A 4 -4.03 21.04 -2.91
N LEU A 5 -4.52 20.65 -4.09
CA LEU A 5 -4.26 21.37 -5.34
C LEU A 5 -4.93 22.75 -5.36
N GLU A 6 -6.12 22.86 -4.77
CA GLU A 6 -6.87 24.12 -4.70
C GLU A 6 -6.24 25.11 -3.69
N ASN A 7 -5.64 24.61 -2.60
CA ASN A 7 -5.20 25.44 -1.47
C ASN A 7 -3.69 25.39 -1.19
N HIS A 8 -2.86 24.66 -1.94
CA HIS A 8 -1.42 24.52 -1.65
C HIS A 8 -0.70 25.86 -1.46
N LYS A 9 -1.12 26.90 -2.18
CA LYS A 9 -0.56 28.26 -2.06
C LYS A 9 -0.78 28.89 -0.68
N SER A 10 -1.90 28.59 -0.01
CA SER A 10 -2.20 29.16 1.31
C SER A 10 -1.32 28.57 2.42
N PHE A 11 -0.68 27.43 2.17
CA PHE A 11 0.27 26.79 3.09
C PHE A 11 1.72 27.28 2.92
N ILE A 12 2.02 28.09 1.89
CA ILE A 12 3.37 28.61 1.70
C ILE A 12 3.72 29.60 2.82
N GLY A 13 4.85 29.37 3.50
CA GLY A 13 5.32 30.19 4.62
C GLY A 13 4.66 29.87 5.97
N LYS A 14 3.77 28.87 6.02
CA LYS A 14 3.11 28.43 7.25
C LYS A 14 3.98 27.48 8.07
N SER A 15 3.74 27.44 9.38
CA SER A 15 4.35 26.44 10.26
C SER A 15 3.80 25.04 9.97
N ILE A 16 4.61 24.00 10.20
CA ILE A 16 4.18 22.59 10.11
C ILE A 16 2.94 22.33 10.99
N SER A 17 2.86 23.00 12.14
CA SER A 17 1.74 22.88 13.08
C SER A 17 0.41 23.46 12.55
N GLU A 18 0.43 24.21 11.45
CA GLU A 18 -0.77 24.78 10.81
C GLU A 18 -1.25 23.94 9.61
N LEU A 19 -0.57 22.84 9.29
CA LEU A 19 -0.96 21.97 8.19
C LEU A 19 -2.12 21.05 8.60
N PRO A 20 -3.09 20.78 7.70
CA PRO A 20 -4.10 19.77 7.96
C PRO A 20 -3.43 18.40 8.12
N THR A 21 -3.78 17.67 9.17
CA THR A 21 -3.24 16.34 9.43
C THR A 21 -4.24 15.24 9.03
N PRO A 22 -3.78 14.06 8.62
CA PRO A 22 -2.37 13.68 8.45
C PRO A 22 -1.72 14.30 7.21
N ALA A 23 -0.47 14.74 7.32
CA ALA A 23 0.28 15.35 6.22
C ALA A 23 1.66 14.71 6.04
N LEU A 24 2.00 14.31 4.80
CA LEU A 24 3.34 13.88 4.45
C LEU A 24 4.25 15.11 4.36
N LEU A 25 5.29 15.14 5.17
CA LEU A 25 6.29 16.20 5.22
C LEU A 25 7.57 15.75 4.51
N VAL A 26 8.17 16.67 3.75
CA VAL A 26 9.48 16.48 3.13
C VAL A 26 10.43 17.58 3.61
N ASN A 27 11.47 17.21 4.34
CA ASN A 27 12.54 18.09 4.78
C ASN A 27 13.51 18.35 3.61
N LEU A 28 13.30 19.47 2.91
CA LEU A 28 14.07 19.82 1.71
C LEU A 28 15.59 19.94 1.96
N PRO A 29 16.09 20.58 3.05
CA PRO A 29 17.52 20.59 3.36
C PRO A 29 18.14 19.19 3.50
N VAL A 30 17.48 18.28 4.21
CA VAL A 30 17.98 16.90 4.39
C VAL A 30 17.94 16.15 3.05
N LEU A 31 16.85 16.28 2.29
CA LEU A 31 16.69 15.67 0.98
C LEU A 31 17.80 16.12 0.02
N LYS A 32 18.08 17.42 -0.06
CA LYS A 32 19.16 17.96 -0.90
C LYS A 32 20.52 17.45 -0.46
N LYS A 33 20.82 17.47 0.83
CA LYS A 33 22.09 16.95 1.37
C LYS A 33 22.29 15.47 1.01
N ASN A 34 21.24 14.65 1.09
CA ASN A 34 21.30 13.24 0.70
C ASN A 34 21.58 13.07 -0.80
N ILE A 35 20.95 13.90 -1.65
CA ILE A 35 21.20 13.92 -3.10
C ILE A 35 22.64 14.31 -3.40
N ASP A 36 23.09 15.42 -2.84
CA ASP A 36 24.42 15.97 -3.09
C ASP A 36 25.52 15.00 -2.65
N THR A 37 25.32 14.29 -1.54
CA THR A 37 26.27 13.26 -1.06
C THR A 37 26.45 12.15 -2.10
N LEU A 38 25.35 11.57 -2.60
CA LEU A 38 25.46 10.49 -3.58
C LEU A 38 26.03 10.98 -4.92
N HIS A 39 25.69 12.20 -5.35
CA HIS A 39 26.26 12.79 -6.55
C HIS A 39 27.78 12.98 -6.43
N GLN A 40 28.28 13.42 -5.28
CA GLN A 40 29.72 13.55 -5.02
C GLN A 40 30.42 12.19 -5.09
N ASP A 41 29.81 11.13 -4.56
CA ASP A 41 30.38 9.78 -4.59
C ASP A 41 30.46 9.22 -6.01
N VAL A 42 29.36 9.34 -6.77
CA VAL A 42 29.28 8.95 -8.18
C VAL A 42 30.29 9.73 -9.03
N GLU A 43 30.38 11.05 -8.84
CA GLU A 43 31.30 11.91 -9.58
C GLU A 43 32.77 11.60 -9.28
N ARG A 44 33.11 11.38 -8.01
CA ARG A 44 34.46 10.98 -7.59
C ARG A 44 34.91 9.67 -8.23
N LEU A 45 33.98 8.74 -8.45
CA LEU A 45 34.25 7.46 -9.10
C LEU A 45 34.23 7.54 -10.63
N GLY A 46 33.72 8.64 -11.20
CA GLY A 46 33.57 8.79 -12.65
C GLY A 46 32.54 7.83 -13.27
N ILE A 47 31.56 7.36 -12.49
CA ILE A 47 30.51 6.45 -12.96
C ILE A 47 29.24 7.23 -13.34
N GLY A 48 28.36 6.62 -14.14
CA GLY A 48 27.04 7.16 -14.44
C GLY A 48 26.08 7.07 -13.25
N PHE A 49 24.96 7.78 -13.35
CA PHE A 49 23.86 7.63 -12.40
C PHE A 49 22.51 7.68 -13.11
N ARG A 50 21.59 6.81 -12.70
CA ARG A 50 20.23 6.72 -13.21
C ARG A 50 19.23 6.67 -12.05
N PRO A 51 18.63 7.79 -11.64
CA PRO A 51 17.70 7.80 -10.51
C PRO A 51 16.43 7.00 -10.80
N HIS A 52 15.97 6.27 -9.79
CA HIS A 52 14.68 5.60 -9.82
C HIS A 52 13.61 6.47 -9.17
N VAL A 53 12.62 6.91 -9.95
CA VAL A 53 11.66 7.94 -9.52
C VAL A 53 10.52 7.44 -8.63
N LYS A 54 10.43 6.13 -8.39
CA LYS A 54 9.26 5.48 -7.75
C LYS A 54 8.98 5.93 -6.32
N THR A 55 9.97 6.50 -5.61
CA THR A 55 9.84 6.80 -4.18
C THR A 55 8.92 8.00 -3.95
N LEU A 56 9.15 9.11 -4.65
CA LEU A 56 8.31 10.31 -4.51
C LEU A 56 7.44 10.59 -5.71
N LYS A 57 7.85 10.17 -6.92
CA LYS A 57 7.10 10.37 -8.17
C LYS A 57 6.76 11.84 -8.45
N THR A 58 7.62 12.77 -8.00
CA THR A 58 7.46 14.21 -8.20
C THR A 58 8.46 14.74 -9.21
N LEU A 59 8.06 15.76 -9.98
CA LEU A 59 8.91 16.44 -10.95
C LEU A 59 10.07 17.16 -10.27
N GLU A 60 9.78 17.77 -9.12
CA GLU A 60 10.70 18.59 -8.34
C GLU A 60 11.88 17.76 -7.84
N VAL A 61 11.62 16.59 -7.23
CA VAL A 61 12.71 15.74 -6.72
C VAL A 61 13.41 15.01 -7.86
N THR A 62 12.68 14.62 -8.91
CA THR A 62 13.32 14.04 -10.11
C THR A 62 14.32 15.04 -10.72
N ARG A 63 13.96 16.31 -10.85
CA ARG A 63 14.87 17.37 -11.34
C ARG A 63 16.11 17.52 -10.46
N LEU A 64 15.97 17.43 -9.14
CA LEU A 64 17.12 17.45 -8.22
C LEU A 64 18.02 16.23 -8.42
N MET A 65 17.45 15.02 -8.51
CA MET A 65 18.23 13.79 -8.71
C MET A 65 18.96 13.75 -10.07
N LEU A 66 18.43 14.41 -11.09
CA LEU A 66 19.06 14.56 -12.41
C LEU A 66 20.20 15.59 -12.43
N ALA A 67 20.48 16.27 -11.32
CA ALA A 67 21.52 17.31 -11.19
C ALA A 67 21.44 18.37 -12.29
N GLY A 68 20.24 18.91 -12.53
CA GLY A 68 20.03 19.94 -13.56
C GLY A 68 20.27 19.44 -14.99
N GLY A 69 20.18 18.12 -15.22
CA GLY A 69 20.37 17.50 -16.53
C GLY A 69 21.77 16.97 -16.78
N LYS A 70 22.65 16.92 -15.76
CA LYS A 70 23.92 16.17 -15.84
C LYS A 70 23.66 14.68 -16.10
N TYR A 71 22.65 14.13 -15.44
CA TYR A 71 22.16 12.78 -15.69
C TYR A 71 20.90 12.88 -16.55
N LYS A 72 20.88 12.18 -17.69
CA LYS A 72 19.78 12.22 -18.67
C LYS A 72 18.85 11.02 -18.62
N GLY A 73 19.22 10.00 -17.87
CA GLY A 73 18.48 8.76 -17.73
C GLY A 73 17.65 8.72 -16.45
N MET A 74 16.48 8.08 -16.48
CA MET A 74 15.73 7.74 -15.28
C MET A 74 15.17 6.30 -15.32
N ILE A 75 14.74 5.78 -14.16
CA ILE A 75 14.01 4.51 -14.07
C ILE A 75 12.61 4.77 -13.50
N ALA A 76 11.60 4.35 -14.23
CA ALA A 76 10.20 4.38 -13.80
C ALA A 76 9.67 2.96 -13.60
N SER A 77 8.97 2.72 -12.50
CA SER A 77 8.33 1.43 -12.21
C SER A 77 6.98 1.26 -12.91
N THR A 78 6.37 2.36 -13.40
CA THR A 78 5.05 2.34 -14.01
C THR A 78 4.93 3.32 -15.19
N ILE A 79 3.97 3.07 -16.09
CA ILE A 79 3.67 3.98 -17.21
C ILE A 79 3.23 5.37 -16.74
N PRO A 80 2.38 5.53 -15.68
CA PRO A 80 2.07 6.85 -15.14
C PRO A 80 3.29 7.66 -14.70
N GLU A 81 4.32 7.03 -14.13
CA GLU A 81 5.57 7.71 -13.77
C GLU A 81 6.31 8.23 -15.02
N MET A 82 6.38 7.44 -16.09
CA MET A 82 6.97 7.88 -17.36
C MET A 82 6.20 9.06 -17.96
N LYS A 83 4.87 8.99 -17.95
CA LYS A 83 4.00 10.08 -18.42
C LYS A 83 4.15 11.34 -17.58
N GLY A 84 4.21 11.17 -16.26
CA GLY A 84 4.38 12.27 -15.31
C GLY A 84 5.71 13.00 -15.49
N ALA A 85 6.74 12.33 -16.02
CA ALA A 85 8.05 12.91 -16.29
C ALA A 85 8.19 13.58 -17.67
N LEU A 86 7.18 13.51 -18.56
CA LEU A 86 7.25 14.14 -19.89
C LEU A 86 7.61 15.64 -19.87
N PRO A 87 7.17 16.46 -18.88
CA PRO A 87 7.65 17.83 -18.78
C PRO A 87 9.18 17.95 -18.67
N LEU A 88 9.85 17.00 -18.00
CA LEU A 88 11.32 16.98 -17.92
C LEU A 88 11.98 16.55 -19.23
N VAL A 89 11.26 15.82 -20.08
CA VAL A 89 11.70 15.49 -21.44
C VAL A 89 11.62 16.72 -22.34
N GLU A 90 10.53 17.47 -22.25
CA GLU A 90 10.34 18.74 -22.96
C GLU A 90 11.38 19.79 -22.55
N GLU A 91 11.77 19.82 -21.26
CA GLU A 91 12.86 20.66 -20.75
C GLU A 91 14.27 20.18 -21.16
N GLY A 92 14.40 19.02 -21.82
CA GLY A 92 15.69 18.43 -22.20
C GLY A 92 16.50 17.89 -21.01
N LEU A 93 15.87 17.68 -19.85
CA LEU A 93 16.52 17.12 -18.65
C LEU A 93 16.53 15.60 -18.65
N VAL A 94 15.53 14.97 -19.28
CA VAL A 94 15.43 13.52 -19.45
C VAL A 94 15.43 13.18 -20.94
N GLU A 95 16.35 12.30 -21.36
CA GLU A 95 16.44 11.82 -22.74
C GLU A 95 16.04 10.35 -22.86
N GLU A 96 16.20 9.58 -21.78
CA GLU A 96 15.91 8.16 -21.77
C GLU A 96 15.30 7.67 -20.45
N CYS A 97 14.41 6.69 -20.55
CA CYS A 97 13.79 6.06 -19.40
C CYS A 97 13.76 4.55 -19.53
N LEU A 98 14.27 3.87 -18.50
CA LEU A 98 14.17 2.43 -18.35
C LEU A 98 12.83 2.08 -17.67
N TYR A 99 12.06 1.21 -18.31
CA TYR A 99 10.89 0.60 -17.69
C TYR A 99 11.35 -0.46 -16.67
N GLY A 100 11.13 -0.18 -15.38
CA GLY A 100 11.78 -0.83 -14.24
C GLY A 100 11.32 -2.24 -13.89
N ILE A 101 10.54 -2.90 -14.75
CA ILE A 101 10.13 -4.29 -14.60
C ILE A 101 10.26 -5.04 -15.94
N PRO A 102 10.45 -6.37 -15.92
CA PRO A 102 10.48 -7.15 -17.15
C PRO A 102 9.23 -6.91 -17.99
N VAL A 103 9.45 -6.71 -19.29
CA VAL A 103 8.37 -6.36 -20.22
C VAL A 103 7.36 -7.51 -20.37
N TYR A 104 6.10 -7.15 -20.59
CA TYR A 104 5.01 -8.11 -20.82
C TYR A 104 4.08 -7.61 -21.93
N PRO A 105 3.38 -8.51 -22.67
CA PRO A 105 2.64 -8.14 -23.88
C PRO A 105 1.64 -6.99 -23.69
N GLY A 106 0.88 -7.00 -22.59
CA GLY A 106 -0.17 -6.01 -22.33
C GLY A 106 0.33 -4.57 -22.15
N VAL A 107 1.62 -4.34 -21.88
CA VAL A 107 2.18 -2.98 -21.75
C VAL A 107 2.74 -2.43 -23.06
N LEU A 108 3.06 -3.31 -24.02
CA LEU A 108 3.78 -2.94 -25.25
C LEU A 108 3.09 -1.84 -26.07
N PRO A 109 1.76 -1.88 -26.33
CA PRO A 109 1.12 -0.79 -27.08
C PRO A 109 1.32 0.58 -26.44
N ARG A 110 1.29 0.65 -25.09
CA ARG A 110 1.49 1.90 -24.34
C ARG A 110 2.94 2.35 -24.36
N LEU A 111 3.90 1.42 -24.32
CA LEU A 111 5.32 1.73 -24.43
C LEU A 111 5.69 2.18 -25.84
N THR A 112 5.09 1.58 -26.89
CA THR A 112 5.28 1.99 -28.29
C THR A 112 4.83 3.43 -28.52
N GLU A 113 3.69 3.84 -27.94
CA GLU A 113 3.26 5.24 -27.99
C GLU A 113 4.21 6.17 -27.23
N LEU A 114 4.65 5.78 -26.03
CA LEU A 114 5.63 6.57 -25.27
C LEU A 114 6.98 6.71 -25.97
N ARG A 115 7.40 5.68 -26.71
CA ARG A 115 8.66 5.66 -27.47
C ARG A 115 8.72 6.76 -28.54
N LYS A 116 7.57 7.30 -28.97
CA LYS A 116 7.51 8.45 -29.89
C LYS A 116 7.94 9.78 -29.25
N LEU A 117 7.89 9.85 -27.91
CA LEU A 117 8.16 11.06 -27.14
C LEU A 117 9.48 10.99 -26.37
N LEU A 118 9.91 9.79 -26.00
CA LEU A 118 11.05 9.54 -25.11
C LEU A 118 11.77 8.26 -25.55
N ARG A 119 13.10 8.19 -25.42
CA ARG A 119 13.83 6.93 -25.63
C ARG A 119 13.49 5.96 -24.50
N VAL A 120 12.69 4.95 -24.80
CA VAL A 120 12.27 3.92 -23.84
C VAL A 120 13.18 2.71 -23.94
N GLN A 121 13.78 2.34 -22.82
CA GLN A 121 14.55 1.10 -22.66
C GLN A 121 13.72 0.08 -21.88
N LEU A 122 13.90 -1.20 -22.17
CA LEU A 122 13.12 -2.28 -21.56
C LEU A 122 14.01 -3.23 -20.76
N MET A 123 13.45 -3.84 -19.71
CA MET A 123 14.09 -4.97 -19.05
C MET A 123 13.60 -6.29 -19.65
N VAL A 124 14.52 -7.22 -19.86
CA VAL A 124 14.21 -8.61 -20.23
C VAL A 124 14.99 -9.58 -19.35
N ASP A 125 14.35 -10.69 -18.99
CA ASP A 125 14.93 -11.81 -18.23
C ASP A 125 14.44 -13.18 -18.73
N ASN A 126 13.67 -13.21 -19.83
CA ASN A 126 13.14 -14.44 -20.40
C ASN A 126 13.08 -14.40 -21.94
N GLU A 127 13.41 -15.51 -22.60
CA GLU A 127 13.43 -15.64 -24.06
C GLU A 127 12.07 -15.32 -24.71
N GLN A 128 10.95 -15.59 -24.04
CA GLN A 128 9.61 -15.29 -24.55
C GLN A 128 9.37 -13.79 -24.74
N GLN A 129 10.03 -12.94 -23.93
CA GLN A 129 9.91 -11.50 -24.05
C GLN A 129 10.50 -11.00 -25.37
N ILE A 130 11.54 -11.67 -25.89
CA ILE A 130 12.10 -11.35 -27.21
C ILE A 130 11.06 -11.63 -28.30
N SER A 131 10.36 -12.77 -28.23
CA SER A 131 9.29 -13.10 -29.17
C SER A 131 8.16 -12.06 -29.15
N PHE A 132 7.73 -11.62 -27.97
CA PHE A 132 6.70 -10.57 -27.86
C PHE A 132 7.15 -9.25 -28.45
N LEU A 133 8.44 -8.91 -28.33
CA LEU A 133 9.02 -7.70 -28.91
C LEU A 133 9.12 -7.80 -30.43
N GLU A 134 9.41 -8.98 -30.98
CA GLU A 134 9.38 -9.24 -32.43
C GLU A 134 7.97 -9.11 -33.00
N GLU A 135 6.96 -9.69 -32.33
CA GLU A 135 5.56 -9.59 -32.73
C GLU A 135 5.03 -8.15 -32.63
N SER A 136 5.42 -7.43 -31.59
CA SER A 136 5.02 -6.05 -31.35
C SER A 136 5.83 -5.03 -32.15
N ALA A 137 6.91 -5.43 -32.82
CA ALA A 137 7.76 -4.52 -33.60
C ALA A 137 7.02 -4.02 -34.84
N SER A 138 6.17 -3.01 -34.66
CA SER A 138 5.50 -2.30 -35.76
C SER A 138 6.42 -1.32 -36.48
N SER A 139 7.63 -1.06 -35.94
CA SER A 139 8.51 0.04 -36.32
C SER A 139 9.91 -0.43 -36.69
N LYS A 140 10.50 0.19 -37.72
CA LYS A 140 11.83 -0.04 -38.29
C LYS A 140 13.04 0.09 -37.32
N GLN A 141 12.83 0.20 -36.01
CA GLN A 141 13.89 0.39 -35.01
C GLN A 141 13.81 -0.62 -33.85
N PRO A 142 14.92 -1.31 -33.53
CA PRO A 142 14.99 -2.27 -32.44
C PRO A 142 14.78 -1.60 -31.07
N TRP A 143 14.23 -2.31 -30.10
CA TRP A 143 14.16 -1.88 -28.70
C TRP A 143 15.52 -1.99 -28.02
N ASP A 144 15.95 -0.92 -27.34
CA ASP A 144 17.09 -1.03 -26.44
C ASP A 144 16.69 -1.79 -25.18
N ILE A 145 17.37 -2.91 -24.91
CA ILE A 145 17.07 -3.80 -23.79
C ILE A 145 18.23 -3.87 -22.79
N PHE A 146 17.89 -3.92 -21.51
CA PHE A 146 18.76 -4.41 -20.46
C PHE A 146 18.40 -5.86 -20.16
N ILE A 147 19.39 -6.75 -20.18
CA ILE A 147 19.23 -8.10 -19.65
C ILE A 147 19.35 -8.02 -18.12
N LYS A 148 18.27 -8.39 -17.44
CA LYS A 148 18.20 -8.32 -15.98
C LYS A 148 18.78 -9.58 -15.36
N LEU A 149 19.74 -9.42 -14.46
CA LEU A 149 20.32 -10.52 -13.70
C LEU A 149 19.71 -10.63 -12.31
N ASP A 150 19.56 -11.87 -11.84
CA ASP A 150 19.33 -12.15 -10.43
C ASP A 150 20.68 -12.33 -9.72
N VAL A 151 20.87 -11.53 -8.67
CA VAL A 151 22.08 -11.51 -7.83
C VAL A 151 21.77 -11.96 -6.40
N GLY A 152 20.69 -12.73 -6.21
CA GLY A 152 20.28 -13.33 -4.93
C GLY A 152 18.99 -12.77 -4.34
N SER A 153 18.30 -11.87 -5.06
CA SER A 153 16.99 -11.37 -4.61
C SER A 153 15.86 -12.35 -4.92
N HIS A 154 16.05 -13.22 -5.92
CA HIS A 154 15.06 -14.20 -6.40
C HIS A 154 13.69 -13.60 -6.76
N ARG A 155 13.66 -12.30 -7.07
CA ARG A 155 12.43 -11.58 -7.46
C ARG A 155 12.19 -11.65 -8.96
N ALA A 156 13.23 -11.37 -9.73
CA ALA A 156 13.24 -11.32 -11.20
C ALA A 156 14.69 -11.28 -11.67
N GLY A 157 14.92 -11.56 -12.95
CA GLY A 157 16.26 -11.69 -13.52
C GLY A 157 16.71 -13.13 -13.67
N VAL A 158 17.70 -13.31 -14.53
CA VAL A 158 18.35 -14.59 -14.80
C VAL A 158 19.69 -14.69 -14.06
N GLU A 159 20.03 -15.85 -13.52
CA GLU A 159 21.29 -16.04 -12.80
C GLU A 159 22.51 -15.90 -13.74
N ALA A 160 23.54 -15.20 -13.27
CA ALA A 160 24.70 -14.80 -14.07
C ALA A 160 25.51 -15.95 -14.69
N ASN A 161 25.48 -17.14 -14.09
CA ASN A 161 26.24 -18.32 -14.55
C ASN A 161 25.34 -19.45 -15.08
N SER A 162 24.10 -19.12 -15.45
CA SER A 162 23.12 -20.12 -15.90
C SER A 162 23.09 -20.28 -17.42
N ASP A 163 22.78 -21.49 -17.90
CA ASP A 163 22.49 -21.73 -19.32
C ASP A 163 21.33 -20.87 -19.85
N ALA A 164 20.41 -20.48 -18.96
CA ALA A 164 19.31 -19.59 -19.30
C ALA A 164 19.80 -18.20 -19.74
N LEU A 165 20.85 -17.67 -19.10
CA LEU A 165 21.44 -16.40 -19.52
C LEU A 165 22.07 -16.53 -20.90
N HIS A 166 22.84 -17.60 -21.13
CA HIS A 166 23.47 -17.86 -22.43
C HIS A 166 22.44 -17.93 -23.55
N ARG A 167 21.35 -18.69 -23.36
CA ARG A 167 20.25 -18.77 -24.34
C ARG A 167 19.57 -17.43 -24.55
N LEU A 168 19.32 -16.66 -23.48
CA LEU A 168 18.69 -15.34 -23.59
C LEU A 168 19.56 -14.35 -24.38
N VAL A 169 20.86 -14.29 -24.09
CA VAL A 169 21.80 -13.44 -24.82
C VAL A 169 21.86 -13.84 -26.29
N GLU A 170 22.02 -15.14 -26.59
CA GLU A 170 22.05 -15.65 -27.96
C GLU A 170 20.75 -15.35 -28.71
N ARG A 171 19.60 -15.51 -28.05
CA ARG A 171 18.27 -15.25 -28.63
C ARG A 171 18.08 -13.78 -28.95
N ALA A 172 18.56 -12.89 -28.09
CA ALA A 172 18.52 -11.45 -28.29
C ALA A 172 19.47 -11.00 -29.42
N GLU A 173 20.69 -11.53 -29.49
CA GLU A 173 21.64 -11.21 -30.59
C GLU A 173 21.13 -11.62 -31.98
N LYS A 174 20.32 -12.68 -32.06
CA LYS A 174 19.71 -13.14 -33.33
C LYS A 174 18.47 -12.35 -33.73
N SER A 175 17.94 -11.51 -32.85
CA SER A 175 16.69 -10.78 -33.09
C SER A 175 16.96 -9.40 -33.66
N SER A 176 16.28 -9.05 -34.75
CA SER A 176 16.32 -7.67 -35.29
C SER A 176 15.40 -6.71 -34.54
N ALA A 177 14.56 -7.21 -33.62
CA ALA A 177 13.61 -6.41 -32.87
C ALA A 177 14.20 -5.79 -31.59
N VAL A 178 15.37 -6.25 -31.15
CA VAL A 178 16.04 -5.77 -29.95
C VAL A 178 17.51 -5.46 -30.19
N ASN A 179 18.06 -4.59 -29.36
CA ASN A 179 19.47 -4.27 -29.26
C ASN A 179 19.87 -4.37 -27.79
N ILE A 180 20.86 -5.22 -27.47
CA ILE A 180 21.34 -5.35 -26.10
C ILE A 180 22.13 -4.09 -25.75
N TYR A 181 21.49 -3.20 -24.99
CA TYR A 181 22.07 -1.95 -24.51
C TYR A 181 22.98 -2.18 -23.30
N GLY A 182 22.68 -3.22 -22.52
CA GLY A 182 23.39 -3.44 -21.28
C GLY A 182 22.88 -4.59 -20.41
N PHE A 183 23.46 -4.67 -19.21
CA PHE A 183 23.04 -5.57 -18.14
C PHE A 183 22.59 -4.77 -16.94
N TYR A 184 21.57 -5.26 -16.25
CA TYR A 184 20.97 -4.61 -15.09
C TYR A 184 20.85 -5.61 -13.96
N CYS A 185 21.23 -5.24 -12.74
CA CYS A 185 20.90 -6.04 -11.56
C CYS A 185 20.43 -5.14 -10.41
N HIS A 186 19.65 -5.71 -9.50
CA HIS A 186 19.17 -4.99 -8.32
C HIS A 186 19.21 -5.92 -7.12
N ALA A 187 20.11 -5.66 -6.17
CA ALA A 187 20.21 -6.45 -4.94
C ALA A 187 19.12 -6.05 -3.94
N GLY A 188 17.87 -6.43 -4.20
CA GLY A 188 16.75 -6.15 -3.29
C GLY A 188 16.90 -6.77 -1.89
N HIS A 189 17.72 -7.81 -1.74
CA HIS A 189 18.03 -8.41 -0.44
C HIS A 189 18.96 -7.55 0.43
N SER A 190 19.62 -6.52 -0.12
CA SER A 190 20.49 -5.60 0.62
C SER A 190 19.76 -4.84 1.74
N TYR A 191 18.44 -4.67 1.63
CA TYR A 191 17.59 -4.09 2.66
C TYR A 191 17.52 -4.95 3.94
N GLY A 192 17.82 -6.25 3.82
CA GLY A 192 17.96 -7.16 4.95
C GLY A 192 19.30 -7.05 5.68
N GLY A 193 20.31 -6.41 5.07
CA GLY A 193 21.63 -6.24 5.65
C GLY A 193 21.65 -5.33 6.88
N ARG A 194 22.62 -5.53 7.78
CA ARG A 194 22.72 -4.78 9.05
C ARG A 194 24.10 -4.15 9.28
N SER A 195 24.98 -4.21 8.29
CA SER A 195 26.31 -3.65 8.39
C SER A 195 26.78 -3.06 7.08
N ARG A 196 27.68 -2.08 7.18
CA ARG A 196 28.40 -1.52 6.04
C ARG A 196 29.10 -2.59 5.21
N LYS A 197 29.76 -3.54 5.88
CA LYS A 197 30.50 -4.63 5.23
C LYS A 197 29.59 -5.50 4.35
N GLU A 198 28.41 -5.88 4.83
CA GLU A 198 27.43 -6.65 4.05
C GLU A 198 26.96 -5.89 2.80
N ALA A 199 26.75 -4.57 2.91
CA ALA A 199 26.39 -3.73 1.78
C ALA A 199 27.54 -3.65 0.75
N GLU A 200 28.79 -3.50 1.21
CA GLU A 200 29.98 -3.49 0.35
C GLU A 200 30.17 -4.84 -0.37
N GLU A 201 29.98 -5.96 0.33
CA GLU A 201 30.01 -7.31 -0.26
C GLU A 201 28.91 -7.47 -1.32
N THR A 202 27.71 -7.00 -1.02
CA THR A 202 26.58 -7.04 -1.95
C THR A 202 26.85 -6.21 -3.20
N LEU A 203 27.38 -4.99 -3.06
CA LEU A 203 27.77 -4.14 -4.21
C LEU A 203 28.82 -4.81 -5.09
N ASN A 204 29.81 -5.48 -4.49
CA ASN A 204 30.83 -6.22 -5.24
C ASN A 204 30.22 -7.41 -6.01
N ILE A 205 29.25 -8.12 -5.43
CA ILE A 205 28.50 -9.19 -6.11
C ILE A 205 27.68 -8.61 -7.27
N GLU A 206 27.00 -7.47 -7.06
CA GLU A 206 26.24 -6.77 -8.10
C GLU A 206 27.12 -6.51 -9.32
N VAL A 207 28.27 -5.84 -9.11
CA VAL A 207 29.22 -5.43 -10.16
C VAL A 207 29.90 -6.63 -10.83
N SER A 208 30.35 -7.63 -10.07
CA SER A 208 31.02 -8.80 -10.66
C SER A 208 30.08 -9.67 -11.49
N SER A 209 28.81 -9.80 -11.08
CA SER A 209 27.81 -10.61 -11.80
C SER A 209 27.50 -10.04 -13.19
N VAL A 210 27.22 -8.73 -13.26
CA VAL A 210 26.96 -8.03 -14.53
C VAL A 210 28.20 -7.94 -15.43
N LEU A 211 29.40 -7.78 -14.85
CA LEU A 211 30.65 -7.84 -15.61
C LEU A 211 30.91 -9.23 -16.19
N SER A 212 30.55 -10.29 -15.45
CA SER A 212 30.62 -11.67 -15.96
C SER A 212 29.69 -11.84 -17.16
N ALA A 213 28.45 -11.38 -17.05
CA ALA A 213 27.47 -11.44 -18.14
C ALA A 213 27.88 -10.60 -19.37
N ALA A 214 28.53 -9.45 -19.16
CA ALA A 214 29.02 -8.61 -20.25
C ALA A 214 30.05 -9.31 -21.14
N LYS A 215 30.78 -10.31 -20.62
CA LYS A 215 31.74 -11.12 -21.40
C LYS A 215 31.07 -12.05 -22.43
N LEU A 216 29.75 -12.22 -22.35
CA LEU A 216 28.98 -12.97 -23.35
C LEU A 216 28.79 -12.19 -24.66
N LEU A 217 29.14 -10.91 -24.66
CA LEU A 217 29.07 -10.04 -25.84
C LEU A 217 30.47 -9.67 -26.34
N PRO A 218 30.60 -9.32 -27.63
CA PRO A 218 31.87 -8.87 -28.21
C PRO A 218 32.46 -7.67 -27.46
N SER A 219 33.79 -7.66 -27.30
CA SER A 219 34.52 -6.64 -26.54
C SER A 219 34.59 -5.26 -27.20
N ASP A 220 34.26 -5.16 -28.49
CA ASP A 220 34.13 -3.90 -29.22
C ASP A 220 32.78 -3.23 -29.00
N ARG A 221 31.79 -3.96 -28.45
CA ARG A 221 30.47 -3.40 -28.18
C ARG A 221 30.48 -2.56 -26.92
N ARG A 222 29.99 -1.33 -27.03
CA ARG A 222 29.79 -0.45 -25.88
C ARG A 222 28.56 -0.90 -25.09
N LEU A 223 28.71 -1.15 -23.80
CA LEU A 223 27.66 -1.66 -22.92
C LEU A 223 27.46 -0.76 -21.71
N ILE A 224 26.22 -0.63 -21.27
CA ILE A 224 25.90 -0.05 -19.97
C ILE A 224 25.68 -1.18 -18.96
N ILE A 225 26.34 -1.06 -17.82
CA ILE A 225 26.12 -1.93 -16.68
C ILE A 225 25.48 -1.08 -15.58
N SER A 226 24.26 -1.43 -15.21
CA SER A 226 23.47 -0.70 -14.24
C SER A 226 23.28 -1.54 -12.98
N VAL A 227 23.80 -1.06 -11.85
CA VAL A 227 23.75 -1.76 -10.56
C VAL A 227 23.20 -0.83 -9.48
N GLY A 228 22.69 -1.41 -8.40
CA GLY A 228 22.47 -0.67 -7.17
C GLY A 228 21.10 -0.85 -6.53
N SER A 229 21.10 -0.48 -5.26
CA SER A 229 19.95 -0.35 -4.39
C SER A 229 20.23 0.84 -3.47
N THR A 230 19.26 1.37 -2.74
CA THR A 230 19.56 2.43 -1.77
C THR A 230 20.64 2.01 -0.76
N PRO A 231 20.60 0.78 -0.18
CA PRO A 231 21.68 0.34 0.71
C PRO A 231 23.04 0.29 0.01
N THR A 232 23.15 -0.28 -1.19
CA THR A 232 24.44 -0.37 -1.88
C THR A 232 24.92 0.97 -2.44
N ALA A 233 24.02 1.92 -2.69
CA ALA A 233 24.34 3.30 -3.04
C ALA A 233 25.03 4.06 -1.90
N HIS A 234 24.66 3.80 -0.63
CA HIS A 234 25.28 4.42 0.55
C HIS A 234 26.72 3.93 0.84
N VAL A 235 27.19 2.94 0.09
CA VAL A 235 28.57 2.43 0.17
C VAL A 235 29.27 2.46 -1.18
N VAL A 236 28.71 3.16 -2.17
CA VAL A 236 29.25 3.16 -3.54
C VAL A 236 30.68 3.69 -3.58
N GLU A 237 31.05 4.60 -2.68
CA GLU A 237 32.40 5.16 -2.55
C GLU A 237 33.49 4.13 -2.19
N SER A 238 33.08 2.96 -1.71
CA SER A 238 33.98 1.83 -1.44
C SER A 238 34.38 1.08 -2.71
N LEU A 239 33.72 1.33 -3.83
CA LEU A 239 33.93 0.60 -5.08
C LEU A 239 35.34 0.86 -5.63
N LYS A 240 36.08 -0.23 -5.86
CA LYS A 240 37.45 -0.20 -6.43
C LYS A 240 37.55 -0.84 -7.81
N ALA A 241 36.41 -1.07 -8.47
CA ALA A 241 36.37 -1.84 -9.69
C ALA A 241 36.89 -1.03 -10.89
N SER A 242 37.86 -1.58 -11.62
CA SER A 242 38.28 -1.06 -12.92
C SER A 242 37.33 -1.61 -13.98
N MET A 243 36.75 -0.71 -14.78
CA MET A 243 35.88 -1.11 -15.89
C MET A 243 36.70 -1.33 -17.17
N PRO A 244 36.36 -2.33 -18.00
CA PRO A 244 36.83 -2.38 -19.39
C PRO A 244 36.46 -1.11 -20.16
N GLU A 245 37.27 -0.72 -21.15
CA GLU A 245 37.05 0.54 -21.91
C GLU A 245 35.68 0.61 -22.62
N ASN A 246 35.14 -0.54 -23.01
CA ASN A 246 33.85 -0.65 -23.69
C ASN A 246 32.65 -0.68 -22.71
N VAL A 247 32.88 -0.64 -21.39
CA VAL A 247 31.83 -0.75 -20.36
C VAL A 247 31.68 0.57 -19.63
N ILE A 248 30.45 1.09 -19.62
CA ILE A 248 30.05 2.19 -18.74
C ILE A 248 29.35 1.60 -17.53
N LEU A 249 29.89 1.82 -16.34
CA LEU A 249 29.18 1.55 -15.09
C LEU A 249 28.28 2.72 -14.73
N GLU A 250 27.04 2.44 -14.38
CA GLU A 250 26.13 3.40 -13.75
C GLU A 250 25.53 2.83 -12.45
N LEU A 251 25.33 3.72 -11.48
CA LEU A 251 24.58 3.42 -10.26
C LEU A 251 23.09 3.78 -10.46
N HIS A 252 22.19 2.99 -9.92
CA HIS A 252 20.78 3.37 -9.78
C HIS A 252 20.28 3.22 -8.35
N ALA A 253 19.58 4.25 -7.88
CA ALA A 253 18.92 4.27 -6.57
C ALA A 253 17.72 5.23 -6.60
N GLY A 254 16.76 5.03 -5.69
CA GLY A 254 15.52 5.84 -5.68
C GLY A 254 15.08 6.33 -4.32
N ASN A 255 15.30 5.55 -3.25
CA ASN A 255 14.88 5.93 -1.91
C ASN A 255 15.92 6.79 -1.15
N PHE A 256 17.18 6.83 -1.62
CA PHE A 256 18.28 7.59 -1.00
C PHE A 256 18.00 9.09 -0.72
N PRO A 257 17.18 9.85 -1.49
CA PRO A 257 16.89 11.23 -1.14
C PRO A 257 16.07 11.32 0.14
N CYS A 258 15.15 10.37 0.33
CA CYS A 258 14.26 10.32 1.47
C CYS A 258 14.90 9.62 2.65
N ASN A 259 15.43 8.42 2.42
CA ASN A 259 15.61 7.39 3.44
C ASN A 259 14.32 7.17 4.27
N ASP A 260 14.34 6.13 5.10
CA ASP A 260 13.24 5.77 5.98
C ASP A 260 13.77 4.89 7.12
N LEU A 261 12.89 4.45 8.02
CA LEU A 261 13.29 3.59 9.13
C LEU A 261 13.86 2.25 8.66
N GLN A 262 13.48 1.76 7.48
CA GLN A 262 14.10 0.57 6.91
C GLN A 262 15.54 0.85 6.49
N GLN A 263 15.84 2.01 5.88
CA GLN A 263 17.22 2.41 5.62
C GLN A 263 18.02 2.60 6.90
N VAL A 264 17.46 3.24 7.93
CA VAL A 264 18.16 3.37 9.22
C VAL A 264 18.46 1.99 9.83
N SER A 265 17.53 1.03 9.68
CA SER A 265 17.71 -0.35 10.15
C SER A 265 18.90 -1.08 9.51
N THR A 266 19.40 -0.61 8.36
CA THR A 266 20.59 -1.19 7.72
C THR A 266 21.90 -0.81 8.42
N GLY A 267 21.88 0.23 9.26
CA GLY A 267 23.08 0.80 9.89
C GLY A 267 23.92 1.68 8.95
N LEU A 268 23.45 1.95 7.73
CA LEU A 268 24.15 2.77 6.73
C LEU A 268 23.84 4.26 6.83
N VAL A 269 22.67 4.61 7.37
CA VAL A 269 22.21 5.99 7.58
C VAL A 269 21.67 6.17 8.99
N THR A 270 21.68 7.41 9.45
CA THR A 270 21.12 7.81 10.74
C THR A 270 19.71 8.38 10.62
N GLU A 271 18.97 8.46 11.72
CA GLU A 271 17.62 9.09 11.75
C GLU A 271 17.66 10.54 11.23
N SER A 272 18.78 11.26 11.41
CA SER A 272 18.96 12.64 10.91
C SER A 272 19.00 12.76 9.38
N GLN A 273 19.20 11.64 8.67
CA GLN A 273 19.21 11.58 7.21
C GLN A 273 17.85 11.18 6.63
N GLN A 274 16.82 11.00 7.47
CA GLN A 274 15.45 10.81 7.01
C GLN A 274 14.83 12.16 6.66
N ALA A 275 14.48 12.33 5.39
CA ALA A 275 13.85 13.54 4.88
C ALA A 275 12.32 13.47 4.90
N VAL A 276 11.72 12.32 5.21
CA VAL A 276 10.26 12.14 5.14
C VAL A 276 9.70 11.74 6.50
N SER A 277 8.58 12.37 6.87
CA SER A 277 7.81 12.05 8.08
C SER A 277 6.33 12.34 7.84
N VAL A 278 5.43 11.78 8.65
CA VAL A 278 4.00 12.12 8.61
C VAL A 278 3.64 12.92 9.85
N ALA A 279 3.14 14.14 9.67
CA ALA A 279 2.51 14.90 10.74
C ALA A 279 1.15 14.29 11.06
N ALA A 280 0.88 14.09 12.35
CA ALA A 280 -0.37 13.55 12.86
C ALA A 280 -0.77 14.31 14.11
N GLU A 281 -2.07 14.36 14.38
CA GLU A 281 -2.65 14.96 15.57
C GLU A 281 -3.06 13.88 16.57
N VAL A 282 -2.86 14.14 17.86
CA VAL A 282 -3.32 13.29 18.95
C VAL A 282 -4.81 13.55 19.17
N CYS A 283 -5.65 12.61 18.76
CA CYS A 283 -7.10 12.68 18.92
C CYS A 283 -7.53 12.40 20.37
N SER A 284 -6.87 11.43 21.02
CA SER A 284 -7.22 10.97 22.37
C SER A 284 -6.00 10.41 23.09
N VAL A 285 -5.99 10.52 24.42
CA VAL A 285 -4.98 9.94 25.31
C VAL A 285 -5.68 8.98 26.28
N TYR A 286 -5.12 7.79 26.45
CA TYR A 286 -5.65 6.69 27.28
C TYR A 286 -4.63 6.28 28.36
N PRO A 287 -4.56 6.99 29.51
CA PRO A 287 -3.59 6.70 30.56
C PRO A 287 -3.69 5.29 31.13
N GLU A 288 -4.91 4.74 31.21
CA GLU A 288 -5.18 3.40 31.74
C GLU A 288 -4.60 2.27 30.88
N ARG A 289 -4.27 2.56 29.62
CA ARG A 289 -3.59 1.62 28.70
C ARG A 289 -2.21 2.11 28.24
N ASN A 290 -1.80 3.31 28.68
CA ASN A 290 -0.59 3.98 28.25
C ASN A 290 -0.50 4.17 26.72
N GLU A 291 -1.61 4.59 26.10
CA GLU A 291 -1.77 4.68 24.64
C GLU A 291 -2.24 6.07 24.20
N ALA A 292 -1.72 6.59 23.08
CA ALA A 292 -2.26 7.78 22.41
C ALA A 292 -2.79 7.42 21.03
N LEU A 293 -4.00 7.90 20.70
CA LEU A 293 -4.64 7.71 19.40
C LEU A 293 -4.30 8.91 18.51
N VAL A 294 -3.83 8.63 17.29
CA VAL A 294 -3.55 9.67 16.28
C VAL A 294 -4.41 9.50 15.03
N ASN A 295 -4.68 10.60 14.33
CA ASN A 295 -5.41 10.63 13.05
C ASN A 295 -4.59 10.16 11.83
N ALA A 296 -3.56 9.34 12.05
CA ALA A 296 -2.75 8.76 10.99
C ALA A 296 -2.81 7.23 11.08
N GLY A 297 -3.57 6.64 10.16
CA GLY A 297 -3.70 5.19 10.00
C GLY A 297 -2.96 4.64 8.77
N VAL A 298 -3.37 3.46 8.32
CA VAL A 298 -2.82 2.77 7.13
C VAL A 298 -2.88 3.63 5.87
N ILE A 299 -3.91 4.47 5.71
CA ILE A 299 -4.01 5.35 4.53
C ILE A 299 -2.83 6.34 4.48
N ALA A 300 -2.40 6.86 5.62
CA ALA A 300 -1.30 7.81 5.70
C ALA A 300 0.08 7.14 5.80
N LEU A 301 0.17 5.96 6.42
CA LEU A 301 1.44 5.37 6.85
C LEU A 301 1.79 4.02 6.21
N SER A 302 0.84 3.36 5.52
CA SER A 302 0.94 1.97 5.05
C SER A 302 1.06 0.94 6.20
N ARG A 303 1.39 -0.32 5.90
CA ARG A 303 1.62 -1.40 6.88
C ARG A 303 3.05 -1.96 6.84
N GLU A 304 3.94 -1.30 6.12
CA GLU A 304 5.34 -1.71 6.06
C GLU A 304 6.00 -1.54 7.43
N ALA A 305 6.80 -2.53 7.82
CA ALA A 305 7.54 -2.54 9.07
C ALA A 305 9.04 -2.59 8.80
N SER A 306 9.83 -2.16 9.78
CA SER A 306 11.28 -2.21 9.72
C SER A 306 11.83 -3.11 10.83
N ALA A 307 13.15 -3.09 11.08
CA ALA A 307 13.72 -3.79 12.24
C ALA A 307 13.30 -3.14 13.58
N TYR A 308 12.78 -1.92 13.54
CA TYR A 308 12.23 -1.25 14.72
C TYR A 308 10.83 -1.78 15.05
N SER A 309 10.52 -1.87 16.35
CA SER A 309 9.20 -2.28 16.82
C SER A 309 8.10 -1.33 16.32
N GLY A 310 6.99 -1.91 15.89
CA GLY A 310 5.83 -1.19 15.38
C GLY A 310 5.93 -0.81 13.90
N PHE A 311 5.11 0.16 13.50
CA PHE A 311 4.96 0.65 12.12
C PHE A 311 5.56 2.05 11.92
N GLY A 312 6.28 2.56 12.92
CA GLY A 312 6.81 3.91 12.92
C GLY A 312 7.33 4.33 14.29
N ARG A 313 8.11 5.42 14.33
CA ARG A 313 8.63 6.05 15.55
C ARG A 313 8.18 7.50 15.62
N VAL A 314 7.97 8.00 16.83
CA VAL A 314 7.66 9.42 17.05
C VAL A 314 8.94 10.23 16.94
N VAL A 315 8.97 11.18 16.01
CA VAL A 315 10.11 12.07 15.80
C VAL A 315 10.40 12.87 17.08
N GLY A 316 11.65 12.84 17.54
CA GLY A 316 12.08 13.51 18.77
C GLY A 316 11.69 12.80 20.07
N SER A 317 10.93 11.71 20.01
CA SER A 317 10.54 10.91 21.17
C SER A 317 10.66 9.40 20.87
N PRO A 318 11.90 8.88 20.75
CA PRO A 318 12.16 7.52 20.27
C PRO A 318 11.61 6.42 21.18
N ALA A 319 11.26 6.76 22.42
CA ALA A 319 10.58 5.87 23.37
C ALA A 319 9.18 5.47 22.89
N TRP A 320 8.58 6.24 21.98
CA TRP A 320 7.23 6.01 21.47
C TRP A 320 7.25 5.48 20.05
N GLY A 321 6.54 4.38 19.85
CA GLY A 321 6.35 3.73 18.56
C GLY A 321 4.88 3.61 18.20
N LEU A 322 4.61 3.50 16.90
CA LEU A 322 3.29 3.23 16.37
C LEU A 322 3.01 1.73 16.46
N VAL A 323 2.34 1.30 17.53
CA VAL A 323 2.19 -0.11 17.89
C VAL A 323 1.00 -0.79 17.21
N ARG A 324 -0.03 -0.03 16.82
CA ARG A 324 -1.20 -0.55 16.10
C ARG A 324 -1.68 0.44 15.06
N LEU A 325 -2.26 -0.12 13.99
CA LEU A 325 -2.81 0.61 12.86
C LEU A 325 -4.21 0.11 12.52
N SER A 326 -5.13 1.06 12.36
CA SER A 326 -6.40 0.93 11.66
C SER A 326 -6.37 1.77 10.39
N GLN A 327 -7.45 1.78 9.61
CA GLN A 327 -7.48 2.50 8.33
C GLN A 327 -7.11 3.98 8.46
N GLU A 328 -7.82 4.71 9.33
CA GLU A 328 -7.62 6.16 9.57
C GLU A 328 -6.85 6.50 10.85
N HIS A 329 -6.66 5.50 11.74
CA HIS A 329 -6.15 5.74 13.08
C HIS A 329 -4.90 4.93 13.39
N GLY A 330 -4.00 5.53 14.16
CA GLY A 330 -2.80 4.92 14.70
C GLY A 330 -2.81 4.94 16.23
N ILE A 331 -2.17 3.96 16.85
CA ILE A 331 -1.95 3.93 18.30
C ILE A 331 -0.46 4.06 18.56
N LEU A 332 -0.08 5.11 19.27
CA LEU A 332 1.24 5.27 19.85
C LEU A 332 1.29 4.55 21.20
N GLY A 333 2.37 3.81 21.42
CA GLY A 333 2.63 3.09 22.66
C GLY A 333 4.13 3.07 22.95
N THR A 334 4.48 2.74 24.20
CA THR A 334 5.87 2.64 24.65
C THR A 334 6.06 1.40 25.52
N SER A 335 7.24 0.80 25.44
CA SER A 335 7.72 -0.20 26.38
C SER A 335 8.63 0.38 27.47
N GLU A 336 8.93 1.68 27.44
CA GLU A 336 10.01 2.30 28.22
C GLU A 336 9.55 2.97 29.54
N GLY A 337 8.46 2.51 30.16
CA GLY A 337 8.02 3.00 31.48
C GLY A 337 7.58 4.47 31.54
N ARG A 338 7.57 5.18 30.40
CA ARG A 338 7.03 6.53 30.25
C ARG A 338 5.51 6.52 30.30
N LYS A 339 4.93 7.61 30.81
CA LYS A 339 3.48 7.78 30.86
C LYS A 339 2.97 8.64 29.73
N VAL A 340 1.91 8.18 29.09
CA VAL A 340 1.33 8.82 27.90
C VAL A 340 0.79 10.23 28.18
N ASP A 341 0.26 10.47 29.37
CA ASP A 341 -0.31 11.77 29.79
C ASP A 341 0.74 12.82 30.15
N GLU A 342 1.99 12.40 30.37
CA GLU A 342 3.13 13.29 30.54
C GLU A 342 3.67 13.78 29.18
N ASP A 343 3.68 12.89 28.17
CA ASP A 343 4.29 13.15 26.85
C ASP A 343 3.28 13.62 25.78
N PHE A 344 2.00 13.27 25.90
CA PHE A 344 0.95 13.63 24.93
C PHE A 344 -0.25 14.27 25.59
N LYS A 345 -0.82 15.27 24.91
CA LYS A 345 -2.05 15.95 25.31
C LYS A 345 -2.94 16.11 24.08
N VAL A 346 -4.25 15.94 24.27
CA VAL A 346 -5.22 16.34 23.26
C VAL A 346 -5.20 17.86 23.18
N VAL A 347 -5.07 18.41 21.98
CA VAL A 347 -5.09 19.86 21.80
C VAL A 347 -6.49 20.36 22.16
N SER A 348 -6.59 21.33 23.06
CA SER A 348 -7.90 21.88 23.45
C SER A 348 -8.53 22.61 22.27
N TYR A 349 -9.80 22.33 21.98
CA TYR A 349 -10.57 23.06 20.98
C TYR A 349 -10.57 24.58 21.25
N ALA A 350 -10.53 24.99 22.52
CA ALA A 350 -10.42 26.39 22.91
C ALA A 350 -9.06 27.00 22.53
N ASP A 351 -7.97 26.24 22.62
CA ASP A 351 -6.64 26.70 22.23
C ASP A 351 -6.50 26.80 20.70
N ILE A 352 -7.19 25.93 19.96
CA ILE A 352 -7.27 25.99 18.49
C ILE A 352 -8.12 27.20 18.07
N ALA A 353 -9.31 27.36 18.65
CA ALA A 353 -10.20 28.49 18.38
C ALA A 353 -9.56 29.85 18.73
N ALA A 354 -8.72 29.90 19.77
CA ALA A 354 -7.96 31.09 20.13
C ALA A 354 -6.82 31.42 19.14
N LYS A 355 -6.32 30.43 18.38
CA LYS A 355 -5.21 30.57 17.41
C LYS A 355 -5.67 30.66 15.95
N GLY A 356 -6.90 30.25 15.65
CA GLY A 356 -7.47 30.32 14.30
C GLY A 356 -7.67 31.75 13.81
N PRO A 357 -7.86 31.96 12.49
CA PRO A 357 -8.30 33.26 11.98
C PRO A 357 -9.59 33.63 12.71
N LYS A 358 -9.64 34.84 13.29
CA LYS A 358 -10.88 35.36 13.87
C LYS A 358 -11.96 35.29 12.79
N GLN A 359 -12.98 34.45 13.00
CA GLN A 359 -14.15 34.44 12.14
C GLN A 359 -14.66 35.87 12.02
N SER A 360 -15.05 36.28 10.82
CA SER A 360 -15.75 37.54 10.67
C SER A 360 -17.04 37.50 11.51
N PRO A 361 -17.54 38.64 12.03
CA PRO A 361 -18.79 38.66 12.77
C PRO A 361 -19.98 38.04 12.00
N GLU A 362 -19.91 38.00 10.66
CA GLU A 362 -20.90 37.36 9.79
C GLU A 362 -20.78 35.82 9.77
N ASP A 363 -19.57 35.27 9.85
CA ASP A 363 -19.34 33.80 9.91
C ASP A 363 -19.59 33.21 11.31
N ALA A 364 -19.54 34.04 12.35
CA ALA A 364 -19.79 33.67 13.75
C ALA A 364 -21.28 33.82 14.15
N ALA A 365 -22.11 34.40 13.29
CA ALA A 365 -23.53 34.57 13.56
C ALA A 365 -24.28 33.24 13.32
N ALA A 366 -25.08 32.81 14.30
CA ALA A 366 -26.06 31.76 14.07
C ALA A 366 -27.02 32.20 12.94
N PRO A 367 -27.43 31.31 12.02
CA PRO A 367 -28.33 31.68 10.94
C PRO A 367 -29.61 32.30 11.53
N GLN A 368 -30.00 33.45 10.97
CA GLN A 368 -31.24 34.12 11.37
C GLN A 368 -32.40 33.15 11.17
N PRO A 369 -33.27 32.94 12.19
CA PRO A 369 -34.42 32.05 12.03
C PRO A 369 -35.30 32.56 10.89
N PRO A 370 -35.82 31.66 10.03
CA PRO A 370 -36.56 32.05 8.84
C PRO A 370 -37.79 32.89 9.22
N GLN A 371 -37.89 34.08 8.62
CA GLN A 371 -39.05 34.95 8.71
C GLN A 371 -39.84 34.87 7.39
N ILE A 372 -41.16 34.72 7.50
CA ILE A 372 -42.08 34.64 6.36
C ILE A 372 -42.81 35.99 6.28
N MET A 373 -42.67 36.69 5.16
CA MET A 373 -43.51 37.83 4.80
C MET A 373 -44.70 37.31 3.97
N THR A 374 -45.92 37.66 4.38
CA THR A 374 -47.15 37.30 3.68
C THR A 374 -47.68 38.50 2.90
N ASP A 375 -48.16 38.26 1.67
CA ASP A 375 -48.52 39.30 0.69
C ASP A 375 -49.89 39.97 0.88
N GLU A 376 -50.54 39.83 2.05
CA GLU A 376 -51.83 40.49 2.31
C GLU A 376 -51.89 41.19 3.67
N SER A 377 -52.49 42.39 3.66
CA SER A 377 -52.75 43.20 4.84
C SER A 377 -53.92 42.61 5.62
N ALA A 378 -53.76 42.44 6.93
CA ALA A 378 -54.73 41.81 7.82
C ALA A 378 -56.17 42.34 7.63
N SER A 379 -57.08 41.47 7.19
CA SER A 379 -58.53 41.70 7.24
C SER A 379 -59.05 41.29 8.63
N THR A 380 -59.58 42.26 9.39
CA THR A 380 -60.15 42.07 10.74
C THR A 380 -61.57 41.47 10.75
N ALA A 381 -61.89 40.59 9.81
CA ALA A 381 -63.28 40.15 9.57
C ALA A 381 -63.66 38.75 10.10
N SER A 382 -62.81 38.04 10.86
CA SER A 382 -63.22 36.76 11.48
C SER A 382 -62.77 36.58 12.93
N LEU A 383 -62.83 37.65 13.73
CA LEU A 383 -62.53 37.61 15.17
C LEU A 383 -63.77 37.32 16.05
N VAL A 384 -64.82 36.75 15.47
CA VAL A 384 -65.91 36.15 16.24
C VAL A 384 -66.32 34.88 15.52
N ASP A 385 -65.93 33.73 16.06
CA ASP A 385 -66.72 32.52 15.85
C ASP A 385 -67.01 31.87 17.20
N VAL A 386 -68.29 31.91 17.51
CA VAL A 386 -68.98 31.28 18.61
C VAL A 386 -69.45 29.96 18.00
N ASP A 387 -68.80 28.86 18.33
CA ASP A 387 -69.35 27.50 18.31
C ASP A 387 -68.29 26.49 18.78
N MET A 388 -68.20 26.27 20.11
CA MET A 388 -67.54 25.08 20.67
C MET A 388 -68.60 24.00 20.97
N PRO A 389 -68.50 22.80 20.39
CA PRO A 389 -69.11 21.62 20.97
C PRO A 389 -68.11 20.84 21.85
N SER A 390 -68.60 20.54 23.06
CA SER A 390 -68.27 19.43 23.96
C SER A 390 -66.86 19.31 24.57
N VAL A 391 -66.84 19.61 25.86
CA VAL A 391 -66.00 19.00 26.91
C VAL A 391 -65.86 17.49 26.69
N HIS A 392 -64.63 17.00 26.50
CA HIS A 392 -64.34 15.57 26.65
C HIS A 392 -64.28 15.24 28.14
N THR A 393 -65.26 14.47 28.64
CA THR A 393 -65.16 13.85 29.96
C THR A 393 -64.11 12.74 29.90
N VAL A 394 -63.04 12.92 30.67
CA VAL A 394 -62.02 11.90 30.87
C VAL A 394 -62.61 10.76 31.71
N PRO A 395 -62.57 9.49 31.24
CA PRO A 395 -63.02 8.34 32.03
C PRO A 395 -62.21 8.19 33.33
N ASN A 396 -62.83 7.73 34.42
CA ASN A 396 -62.19 7.63 35.74
C ASN A 396 -61.03 6.62 35.81
N ASP A 397 -60.87 5.76 34.80
CA ASP A 397 -59.81 4.77 34.64
C ASP A 397 -58.63 5.28 33.79
N PHE A 398 -58.62 6.56 33.37
CA PHE A 398 -57.57 7.13 32.51
C PHE A 398 -56.14 6.95 33.05
N LEU A 399 -55.96 6.98 34.38
CA LEU A 399 -54.65 6.75 35.01
C LEU A 399 -54.21 5.27 35.01
N GLU A 400 -55.14 4.34 34.78
CA GLU A 400 -54.89 2.90 34.74
C GLU A 400 -54.74 2.35 33.31
N GLN A 401 -55.05 3.17 32.29
CA GLN A 401 -54.88 2.80 30.88
C GLN A 401 -53.39 2.75 30.51
N GLU A 402 -52.97 1.68 29.83
CA GLU A 402 -51.57 1.49 29.39
C GLU A 402 -51.13 2.50 28.32
N ILE A 403 -52.07 3.10 27.59
CA ILE A 403 -51.81 4.08 26.52
C ILE A 403 -52.74 5.28 26.74
N GLN A 404 -52.17 6.40 27.18
CA GLN A 404 -52.93 7.58 27.63
C GLN A 404 -52.96 8.72 26.61
N THR A 405 -52.19 8.62 25.52
CA THR A 405 -52.13 9.67 24.48
C THR A 405 -52.07 9.06 23.09
N GLU A 406 -52.64 9.75 22.10
CA GLU A 406 -52.63 9.35 20.68
C GLU A 406 -51.19 9.20 20.15
N THR A 407 -50.28 10.08 20.56
CA THR A 407 -48.85 10.01 20.24
C THR A 407 -48.16 8.73 20.75
N GLN A 408 -48.66 8.16 21.85
CA GLN A 408 -48.13 6.94 22.44
C GLN A 408 -48.69 5.70 21.74
N ALA A 409 -49.95 5.74 21.28
CA ALA A 409 -50.53 4.73 20.41
C ALA A 409 -49.80 4.66 19.06
N ASP A 410 -49.56 5.82 18.43
CA ASP A 410 -48.84 5.92 17.15
C ASP A 410 -47.40 5.36 17.22
N ARG A 411 -46.73 5.47 18.38
CA ARG A 411 -45.39 4.91 18.58
C ARG A 411 -45.43 3.38 18.65
N ILE A 412 -46.44 2.83 19.31
CA ILE A 412 -46.63 1.38 19.45
C ILE A 412 -46.98 0.75 18.10
N ASP A 413 -47.86 1.39 17.32
CA ASP A 413 -48.21 0.93 15.98
C ASP A 413 -46.98 0.90 15.05
N ARG A 414 -46.13 1.93 15.09
CA ARG A 414 -44.88 1.95 14.31
C ARG A 414 -43.86 0.89 14.78
N GLU A 415 -43.79 0.63 16.08
CA GLU A 415 -42.93 -0.43 16.63
C GLU A 415 -43.42 -1.83 16.24
N ASP A 416 -44.74 -2.03 16.16
CA ASP A 416 -45.33 -3.30 15.75
C ASP A 416 -45.28 -3.51 14.23
N GLU A 417 -45.41 -2.46 13.42
CA GLU A 417 -45.11 -2.50 11.98
C GLU A 417 -43.64 -2.88 11.73
N ALA A 418 -42.71 -2.30 12.48
CA ALA A 418 -41.28 -2.63 12.40
C ALA A 418 -41.00 -4.09 12.81
N LYS A 419 -41.68 -4.62 13.84
CA LYS A 419 -41.59 -6.04 14.24
C LYS A 419 -42.18 -6.97 13.18
N GLN A 420 -43.28 -6.58 12.52
CA GLN A 420 -43.86 -7.38 11.43
C GLN A 420 -42.95 -7.40 10.19
N GLN A 421 -42.31 -6.29 9.84
CA GLN A 421 -41.30 -6.25 8.78
C GLN A 421 -40.07 -7.11 9.12
N LYS A 422 -39.63 -7.11 10.38
CA LYS A 422 -38.54 -7.98 10.85
C LYS A 422 -38.92 -9.46 10.80
N ARG A 423 -40.15 -9.83 11.17
CA ARG A 423 -40.68 -11.21 11.05
C ARG A 423 -40.80 -11.68 9.60
N LYS A 424 -41.14 -10.79 8.64
CA LYS A 424 -41.14 -11.12 7.20
C LYS A 424 -39.73 -11.33 6.66
N ARG A 425 -38.75 -10.54 7.13
CA ARG A 425 -37.33 -10.63 6.74
C ARG A 425 -36.62 -11.87 7.29
N ASP A 426 -37.05 -12.37 8.44
CA ASP A 426 -36.51 -13.57 9.09
C ASP A 426 -37.31 -14.86 8.84
N SER A 427 -38.24 -14.89 7.88
CA SER A 427 -38.98 -16.12 7.56
C SER A 427 -38.04 -17.18 6.92
N PRO A 428 -38.12 -18.47 7.33
CA PRO A 428 -37.19 -19.53 6.90
C PRO A 428 -37.19 -19.82 5.39
N VAL A 429 -38.23 -19.40 4.67
CA VAL A 429 -38.46 -19.75 3.26
C VAL A 429 -37.62 -18.89 2.30
N ALA A 430 -37.24 -17.66 2.69
CA ALA A 430 -36.43 -16.77 1.86
C ALA A 430 -34.92 -17.07 1.96
N LYS A 431 -34.42 -17.38 3.17
CA LYS A 431 -33.01 -17.71 3.40
C LYS A 431 -32.59 -19.10 2.91
N ALA A 432 -33.53 -20.01 2.64
CA ALA A 432 -33.23 -21.35 2.11
C ALA A 432 -32.98 -21.36 0.59
N LYS A 433 -33.53 -20.39 -0.16
CA LYS A 433 -33.45 -20.39 -1.64
C LYS A 433 -32.13 -19.81 -2.20
N GLU A 434 -31.44 -18.96 -1.45
CA GLU A 434 -30.15 -18.39 -1.87
C GLU A 434 -28.94 -19.28 -1.54
N THR A 435 -28.99 -20.03 -0.44
CA THR A 435 -27.89 -20.93 -0.02
C THR A 435 -27.83 -22.21 -0.84
N ASP A 436 -28.97 -22.74 -1.30
CA ASP A 436 -29.00 -23.94 -2.16
C ASP A 436 -28.33 -23.69 -3.52
N ASN A 437 -28.55 -22.52 -4.14
CA ASN A 437 -27.94 -22.21 -5.44
C ASN A 437 -26.42 -22.01 -5.37
N TRP A 438 -25.92 -21.45 -4.27
CA TRP A 438 -24.48 -21.24 -4.10
C TRP A 438 -23.73 -22.56 -3.82
N LEU A 439 -24.29 -23.44 -2.99
CA LEU A 439 -23.71 -24.76 -2.71
C LEU A 439 -23.71 -25.66 -3.95
N ILE A 440 -24.78 -25.68 -4.73
CA ILE A 440 -24.87 -26.45 -5.99
C ILE A 440 -23.86 -25.92 -7.03
N GLN A 441 -23.64 -24.60 -7.11
CA GLN A 441 -22.60 -24.02 -7.97
C GLN A 441 -21.16 -24.34 -7.53
N GLN A 442 -20.90 -24.49 -6.25
CA GLN A 442 -19.57 -24.88 -5.76
C GLN A 442 -19.31 -26.38 -5.92
N PHE A 443 -20.33 -27.23 -5.74
CA PHE A 443 -20.20 -28.68 -5.94
C PHE A 443 -19.99 -29.07 -7.41
N SER A 444 -20.70 -28.42 -8.35
CA SER A 444 -20.53 -28.67 -9.79
C SER A 444 -19.11 -28.33 -10.31
N LYS A 445 -18.45 -27.32 -9.72
CA LYS A 445 -17.06 -26.96 -10.05
C LYS A 445 -16.01 -27.94 -9.53
N LEU A 446 -16.34 -28.79 -8.56
CA LEU A 446 -15.44 -29.77 -7.97
C LEU A 446 -15.56 -31.16 -8.61
N THR A 447 -16.63 -31.41 -9.37
CA THR A 447 -16.87 -32.68 -10.08
C THR A 447 -16.31 -32.72 -11.50
N ASP A 448 -15.97 -31.57 -12.09
CA ASP A 448 -15.53 -31.44 -13.50
C ASP A 448 -14.00 -31.43 -13.71
N GLY A 449 -13.20 -31.77 -12.70
CA GLY A 449 -11.74 -31.85 -12.83
C GLY A 449 -11.13 -32.87 -11.87
N GLU A 450 -9.97 -33.43 -12.23
CA GLU A 450 -9.23 -34.54 -11.62
C GLU A 450 -9.06 -34.52 -10.08
N ALA A 451 -10.15 -34.61 -9.33
CA ALA A 451 -10.12 -34.77 -7.89
C ALA A 451 -9.94 -36.26 -7.58
N THR A 452 -8.73 -36.65 -7.17
CA THR A 452 -8.47 -38.01 -6.66
C THR A 452 -9.46 -38.33 -5.51
N GLY A 453 -10.01 -39.56 -5.46
CA GLY A 453 -11.09 -39.94 -4.52
C GLY A 453 -10.81 -39.67 -3.03
N LEU A 454 -9.54 -39.51 -2.65
CA LEU A 454 -9.11 -39.09 -1.32
C LEU A 454 -9.55 -37.64 -0.99
N THR A 455 -9.51 -36.75 -1.97
CA THR A 455 -9.89 -35.33 -1.84
C THR A 455 -11.39 -35.19 -1.59
N VAL A 456 -12.19 -35.99 -2.30
CA VAL A 456 -13.66 -36.04 -2.15
C VAL A 456 -14.04 -36.60 -0.77
N ALA A 457 -13.38 -37.67 -0.32
CA ALA A 457 -13.62 -38.26 1.00
C ALA A 457 -13.25 -37.30 2.16
N ASN A 458 -12.14 -36.57 2.02
CA ASN A 458 -11.71 -35.61 3.03
C ASN A 458 -12.68 -34.43 3.13
N LEU A 459 -13.14 -33.90 2.00
CA LEU A 459 -14.12 -32.82 1.95
C LEU A 459 -15.46 -33.25 2.58
N ALA A 460 -15.96 -34.44 2.22
CA ALA A 460 -17.20 -34.97 2.80
C ALA A 460 -17.12 -35.12 4.33
N THR A 461 -15.97 -35.53 4.85
CA THR A 461 -15.74 -35.68 6.30
C THR A 461 -15.75 -34.31 7.01
N VAL A 462 -15.05 -33.31 6.46
CA VAL A 462 -14.98 -31.97 7.06
C VAL A 462 -16.34 -31.29 7.04
N VAL A 463 -17.09 -31.40 5.94
CA VAL A 463 -18.44 -30.84 5.82
C VAL A 463 -19.40 -31.52 6.81
N SER A 464 -19.36 -32.84 6.92
CA SER A 464 -20.23 -33.60 7.84
C SER A 464 -19.94 -33.28 9.31
N LEU A 465 -18.66 -33.20 9.69
CA LEU A 465 -18.25 -32.89 11.06
C LEU A 465 -18.58 -31.44 11.43
N SER A 466 -18.41 -30.51 10.49
CA SER A 466 -18.76 -29.09 10.69
C SER A 466 -20.27 -28.90 10.84
N ALA A 467 -21.07 -29.58 10.02
CA ALA A 467 -22.52 -29.57 10.13
C ALA A 467 -23.01 -30.16 11.47
N PHE A 468 -22.42 -31.27 11.92
CA PHE A 468 -22.75 -31.89 13.21
C PHE A 468 -22.41 -30.98 14.40
N LEU A 469 -21.22 -30.37 14.39
CA LEU A 469 -20.81 -29.43 15.44
C LEU A 469 -21.64 -28.15 15.42
N GLY A 470 -22.01 -27.65 14.24
CA GLY A 470 -22.95 -26.54 14.08
C GLY A 470 -24.32 -26.85 14.69
N TYR A 471 -24.88 -28.03 14.40
CA TYR A 471 -26.14 -28.49 14.98
C TYR A 471 -26.08 -28.62 16.51
N LYS A 472 -24.99 -29.17 17.05
CA LYS A 472 -24.76 -29.25 18.51
C LYS A 472 -24.59 -27.89 19.15
N GLY A 473 -23.87 -26.97 18.49
CA GLY A 473 -23.67 -25.60 18.94
C GLY A 473 -24.99 -24.82 18.97
N TRP A 474 -25.83 -24.98 17.95
CA TRP A 474 -27.17 -24.41 17.90
C TRP A 474 -28.06 -24.92 19.05
N GLY A 475 -28.04 -26.23 19.32
CA GLY A 475 -28.79 -26.80 20.46
C GLY A 475 -28.28 -26.35 21.84
N LEU A 476 -27.00 -25.97 21.96
CA LEU A 476 -26.45 -25.33 23.17
C LEU A 476 -26.86 -23.86 23.28
N TYR A 477 -26.95 -23.16 22.15
CA TYR A 477 -27.41 -21.77 22.07
C TYR A 477 -28.87 -21.64 22.48
N GLU A 478 -29.77 -22.47 21.94
CA GLU A 478 -31.19 -22.46 22.32
C GLU A 478 -31.43 -22.75 23.81
N LYS A 479 -30.53 -23.51 24.44
CA LYS A 479 -30.58 -23.81 25.87
C LYS A 479 -29.87 -22.77 26.75
N GLY A 480 -29.35 -21.69 26.17
CA GLY A 480 -28.60 -20.65 26.88
C GLY A 480 -27.26 -21.11 27.48
N ARG A 481 -26.69 -22.21 26.97
CA ARG A 481 -25.50 -22.88 27.52
C ARG A 481 -24.30 -22.86 26.58
N LEU A 482 -24.33 -22.01 25.55
CA LEU A 482 -23.20 -21.83 24.65
C LEU A 482 -22.19 -20.86 25.29
N ASP A 483 -21.10 -21.41 25.82
CA ASP A 483 -19.98 -20.64 26.37
C ASP A 483 -18.73 -20.74 25.49
N TRP A 484 -17.74 -19.88 25.75
CA TRP A 484 -16.48 -19.88 25.01
C TRP A 484 -15.70 -21.20 25.15
N LYS A 485 -15.94 -21.98 26.21
CA LYS A 485 -15.34 -23.31 26.37
C LYS A 485 -15.92 -24.31 25.37
N ALA A 486 -17.23 -24.34 25.19
CA ALA A 486 -17.90 -25.18 24.20
C ALA A 486 -17.45 -24.84 22.77
N VAL A 487 -17.29 -23.55 22.46
CA VAL A 487 -16.75 -23.10 21.16
C VAL A 487 -15.30 -23.56 20.99
N SER A 488 -14.47 -23.43 22.03
CA SER A 488 -13.07 -23.87 22.01
C SER A 488 -12.93 -25.38 21.79
N TYR A 489 -13.79 -26.20 22.42
CA TYR A 489 -13.81 -27.64 22.17
C TYR A 489 -14.22 -27.99 20.73
N GLY A 490 -15.22 -27.28 20.18
CA GLY A 490 -15.62 -27.46 18.78
C GLY A 490 -14.49 -27.16 17.79
N VAL A 491 -13.78 -26.06 18.00
CA VAL A 491 -12.60 -25.69 17.19
C VAL A 491 -11.48 -26.73 17.36
N GLY A 492 -11.24 -27.21 18.58
CA GLY A 492 -10.25 -28.25 18.87
C GLY A 492 -10.53 -29.59 18.17
N ILE A 493 -11.80 -30.01 18.11
CA ILE A 493 -12.22 -31.23 17.38
C ILE A 493 -11.96 -31.08 15.89
N LEU A 494 -12.32 -29.93 15.29
CA LEU A 494 -12.07 -29.66 13.86
C LEU A 494 -10.57 -29.63 13.53
N ALA A 495 -9.77 -28.96 14.35
CA ALA A 495 -8.32 -28.90 14.17
C ALA A 495 -7.68 -30.29 14.27
N SER A 496 -8.14 -31.12 15.21
CA SER A 496 -7.65 -32.50 15.39
C SER A 496 -8.01 -33.40 14.21
N ALA A 497 -9.24 -33.29 13.69
CA ALA A 497 -9.66 -34.04 12.51
C ALA A 497 -8.86 -33.63 11.26
N ALA A 498 -8.63 -32.33 11.07
CA ALA A 498 -7.81 -31.82 9.97
C ALA A 498 -6.35 -32.28 10.06
N ALA A 499 -5.77 -32.30 11.27
CA ALA A 499 -4.43 -32.81 11.49
C ALA A 499 -4.31 -34.32 11.21
N ALA A 500 -5.31 -35.12 11.63
CA ALA A 500 -5.35 -36.56 11.35
C ALA A 500 -5.46 -36.83 9.83
N GLN A 501 -6.30 -36.09 9.11
CA GLN A 501 -6.40 -36.18 7.65
C GLN A 501 -5.10 -35.78 6.95
N GLY A 502 -4.42 -34.73 7.43
CA GLY A 502 -3.11 -34.31 6.92
C GLY A 502 -2.02 -35.38 7.12
N ALA A 503 -2.05 -36.08 8.26
CA ALA A 503 -1.12 -37.17 8.55
C ALA A 503 -1.36 -38.41 7.67
N VAL A 504 -2.63 -38.82 7.51
CA VAL A 504 -3.02 -39.93 6.62
C VAL A 504 -2.70 -39.61 5.15
N GLY A 505 -2.97 -38.38 4.72
CA GLY A 505 -2.61 -37.89 3.39
C GLY A 505 -1.11 -37.98 3.12
N ARG A 506 -0.26 -37.54 4.05
CA ARG A 506 1.21 -37.67 3.95
C ARG A 506 1.68 -39.12 3.95
N TYR A 507 1.05 -40.00 4.73
CA TYR A 507 1.40 -41.42 4.80
C TYR A 507 1.10 -42.13 3.48
N LEU A 508 -0.07 -41.90 2.89
CA LEU A 508 -0.46 -42.46 1.60
C LEU A 508 0.36 -41.90 0.43
N TYR A 509 0.76 -40.63 0.49
CA TYR A 509 1.63 -40.01 -0.53
C TYR A 509 3.07 -40.54 -0.48
N LYS A 510 3.59 -40.90 0.70
CA LYS A 510 4.90 -41.56 0.84
C LYS A 510 4.91 -43.00 0.30
N GLY A 511 3.80 -43.73 0.40
CA GLY A 511 3.69 -45.09 -0.16
C GLY A 511 3.77 -45.15 -1.70
N LYS A 512 3.37 -44.09 -2.41
CA LYS A 512 3.44 -44.01 -3.89
C LYS A 512 4.82 -43.70 -4.47
N LYS A 513 5.77 -43.20 -3.66
CA LYS A 513 7.16 -42.91 -4.10
C LYS A 513 8.15 -44.06 -3.85
N GLY A 514 7.71 -45.17 -3.25
CA GLY A 514 8.54 -46.34 -2.96
C GLY A 514 8.35 -47.53 -3.93
N GLY A 515 7.61 -47.34 -5.02
CA GLY A 515 7.36 -48.35 -6.04
C GLY A 515 7.50 -47.77 -7.44
N SER A 516 8.73 -47.43 -7.82
CA SER A 516 9.20 -47.19 -9.17
C SER A 516 10.67 -47.52 -9.24
#